data_AF-A0A1F7A336-F1
#
_entry.id   AF-A0A1F7A336-F1
#
_cell.length_a   1.000
_cell.length_b   1.000
_cell.length_c   1.000
_cell.angle_alpha   90.00
_cell.angle_beta   90.00
_cell.angle_gamma   90.00
#
_symmetry.space_group_name_H-M   'P 1'
#
loop_
_entity.id
_entity.type
_entity.pdbx_description
1 polymer ?
#
loop_
_entity_poly.entity_id
_entity_poly.type
_entity_poly.pdbx_seq_one_letter_code
_entity_poly.pdbx_strand_id
1 'polypeptide(L)'
;MIHQRSLHIATSLLYSIGQITQGLFLHPYQTMQLLVREKVFFWLTFLPMGVWVVARLFWGLIIVPLVRLTFSCSQTGFMGCDLISFFSRWLFYFCILWQLILLYLFVRFSYAFFKKNS
;
A
#
# COMPACT_ATOMS: atom_id res chain seq x y z
N MET A 1 29.65 3.43 -18.77
CA MET A 1 29.86 3.14 -17.33
C MET A 1 28.81 3.79 -16.41
N ILE A 2 28.39 5.04 -16.65
CA ILE A 2 27.38 5.73 -15.80
C ILE A 2 25.99 5.07 -15.86
N HIS A 3 25.57 4.57 -17.03
CA HIS A 3 24.25 3.98 -17.21
C HIS A 3 24.05 2.66 -16.44
N GLN A 4 25.07 1.78 -16.41
CA GLN A 4 25.01 0.54 -15.63
C GLN A 4 24.95 0.80 -14.12
N ARG A 5 25.67 1.81 -13.62
CA ARG A 5 25.64 2.18 -12.21
C ARG A 5 24.27 2.72 -11.79
N SER A 6 23.63 3.51 -12.65
CA SER A 6 22.27 4.01 -12.43
C SER A 6 21.25 2.87 -12.40
N LEU A 7 21.35 1.90 -13.32
CA LEU A 7 20.47 0.73 -13.33
C LEU A 7 20.62 -0.10 -12.04
N HIS A 8 21.85 -0.35 -11.59
CA HIS A 8 22.08 -1.08 -10.34
C HIS A 8 21.47 -0.38 -9.12
N ILE A 9 21.61 0.95 -9.03
CA ILE A 9 21.01 1.75 -7.95
C ILE A 9 19.47 1.69 -8.02
N ALA A 10 18.89 1.80 -9.21
CA ALA A 10 17.44 1.69 -9.36
C ALA A 10 16.92 0.31 -8.94
N THR A 11 17.61 -0.76 -9.33
CA THR A 11 17.22 -2.13 -8.95
C THR A 11 17.34 -2.39 -7.45
N SER A 12 18.39 -1.90 -6.79
CA SER A 12 18.56 -2.09 -5.34
C SER A 12 17.52 -1.27 -4.56
N LEU A 13 17.22 -0.05 -5.00
CA LEU A 13 16.13 0.74 -4.41
C LEU A 13 14.78 0.06 -4.55
N LEU A 14 14.43 -0.43 -5.74
CA LEU A 14 13.19 -1.17 -5.98
C LEU A 14 13.11 -2.43 -5.11
N TYR A 15 14.23 -3.16 -5.00
CA TYR A 15 14.31 -4.34 -4.14
C TYR A 15 14.07 -4.00 -2.67
N SER A 16 14.73 -2.96 -2.16
CA SER A 16 14.53 -2.49 -0.77
C SER A 16 13.09 -2.03 -0.53
N ILE A 17 12.48 -1.30 -1.47
CA ILE A 17 11.08 -0.89 -1.38
C ILE A 17 10.15 -2.10 -1.31
N GLY A 18 10.38 -3.11 -2.16
CA GLY A 18 9.61 -4.36 -2.16
C GLY A 18 9.75 -5.11 -0.83
N GLN A 19 10.97 -5.27 -0.34
CA GLN A 19 11.25 -5.96 0.93
C GLN A 19 10.60 -5.24 2.12
N ILE A 20 10.68 -3.91 2.17
CA ILE A 20 10.03 -3.10 3.21
C ILE A 20 8.50 -3.24 3.12
N THR A 21 7.95 -3.20 1.91
CA THR A 21 6.49 -3.34 1.69
C THR A 21 5.99 -4.69 2.20
N GLN A 22 6.70 -5.77 1.83
CA GLN A 22 6.39 -7.12 2.29
C GLN A 22 6.56 -7.25 3.81
N GLY A 23 7.63 -6.68 4.37
CA GLY A 23 7.87 -6.65 5.82
C GLY A 23 6.76 -5.90 6.56
N LEU A 24 6.31 -4.76 6.02
CA LEU A 24 5.19 -4.01 6.59
C LEU A 24 3.92 -4.85 6.62
N PHE A 25 3.68 -5.67 5.60
CA PHE A 25 2.51 -6.54 5.50
C PHE A 25 2.55 -7.75 6.46
N LEU A 26 3.70 -8.42 6.54
CA LEU A 26 3.86 -9.67 7.31
C LEU A 26 4.25 -9.44 8.78
N HIS A 27 5.13 -8.47 9.02
CA HIS A 27 5.72 -8.17 10.33
C HIS A 27 5.72 -6.65 10.61
N PRO A 28 4.52 -6.01 10.65
CA PRO A 28 4.38 -4.57 10.73
C PRO A 28 5.15 -3.95 11.91
N TYR A 29 5.15 -4.63 13.07
CA TYR A 29 5.83 -4.13 14.26
C TYR A 29 7.34 -3.95 14.06
N GLN A 30 8.03 -5.01 13.60
CA GLN A 30 9.48 -5.01 13.44
C GLN A 30 9.91 -4.06 12.31
N THR A 31 9.21 -4.11 11.18
CA THR A 31 9.53 -3.26 10.04
C THR A 31 9.28 -1.80 10.35
N MET A 32 8.21 -1.46 11.08
CA MET A 32 7.94 -0.07 11.46
C MET A 32 8.97 0.49 12.44
N GLN A 33 9.44 -0.32 13.39
CA GLN A 33 10.50 0.07 14.31
C GLN A 33 11.79 0.42 13.56
N LEU A 34 12.18 -0.38 12.56
CA LEU A 34 13.33 -0.11 11.69
C LEU A 34 13.10 1.16 10.86
N LEU A 35 11.90 1.33 10.29
CA LEU A 35 11.55 2.49 9.47
C LEU A 35 11.70 3.82 10.23
N VAL A 36 11.18 3.87 11.45
CA VAL A 36 11.22 5.06 12.31
C VAL A 36 12.66 5.37 12.75
N ARG A 37 13.48 4.33 12.99
CA ARG A 37 14.88 4.49 13.37
C ARG A 37 15.74 5.09 12.25
N GLU A 38 15.61 4.55 11.04
CA GLU A 38 16.45 4.93 9.89
C GLU A 38 15.99 6.24 9.22
N LYS A 39 14.70 6.62 9.34
CA LYS A 39 14.07 7.84 8.75
C LYS A 39 14.15 7.98 7.22
N VAL A 40 14.90 7.14 6.51
CA VAL A 40 15.07 7.20 5.04
C VAL A 40 13.75 6.89 4.31
N PHE A 41 12.98 5.93 4.81
CA PHE A 41 11.81 5.38 4.13
C PHE A 41 10.49 5.78 4.79
N PHE A 42 10.44 6.92 5.50
CA PHE A 42 9.25 7.31 6.28
C PHE A 42 7.97 7.40 5.43
N TRP A 43 8.08 7.75 4.15
CA TRP A 43 6.92 7.83 3.26
C TRP A 43 6.22 6.49 3.05
N LEU A 44 6.91 5.36 3.24
CA LEU A 44 6.33 4.01 3.13
C LEU A 44 5.29 3.72 4.23
N THR A 45 5.22 4.55 5.27
CA THR A 45 4.13 4.48 6.25
C THR A 45 2.76 4.85 5.66
N PHE A 46 2.74 5.60 4.55
CA PHE A 46 1.54 5.94 3.79
C PHE A 46 1.26 4.97 2.64
N LEU A 47 1.99 3.85 2.57
CA LEU A 47 1.81 2.85 1.52
C LEU A 47 0.37 2.35 1.39
N PRO A 48 -0.39 2.07 2.46
CA PRO A 48 -1.77 1.59 2.32
C PRO A 48 -2.68 2.62 1.62
N MET A 49 -2.49 3.90 1.91
CA MET A 49 -3.18 4.99 1.21
C MET A 49 -2.74 5.09 -0.26
N GLY A 50 -1.44 4.97 -0.55
CA GLY A 50 -0.93 4.93 -1.92
C GLY A 50 -1.52 3.77 -2.73
N VAL A 51 -1.53 2.56 -2.15
CA VAL A 51 -2.15 1.37 -2.73
C VAL A 51 -3.63 1.60 -2.96
N TRP A 52 -4.35 2.20 -2.03
CA TRP A 52 -5.76 2.50 -2.21
C TRP A 52 -6.02 3.46 -3.38
N VAL A 53 -5.24 4.54 -3.51
CA VAL A 53 -5.38 5.49 -4.64
C VAL A 53 -5.10 4.79 -5.97
N VAL A 54 -3.99 4.05 -6.07
CA VAL A 54 -3.64 3.31 -7.29
C VAL A 54 -4.70 2.26 -7.62
N ALA A 55 -5.14 1.49 -6.62
CA ALA A 55 -6.20 0.51 -6.79
C ALA A 55 -7.50 1.17 -7.23
N ARG A 56 -7.89 2.31 -6.66
CA ARG A 56 -9.10 3.03 -7.04
C ARG A 56 -9.03 3.58 -8.46
N LEU A 57 -7.87 4.12 -8.87
CA LEU A 57 -7.65 4.56 -10.25
C LEU A 57 -7.72 3.38 -11.23
N PHE A 58 -7.00 2.30 -10.94
CA PHE A 58 -7.03 1.08 -11.75
C PHE A 58 -8.45 0.50 -11.84
N TRP A 59 -9.17 0.48 -10.71
CA TRP A 59 -10.53 -0.03 -10.64
C TRP A 59 -11.50 0.81 -11.46
N GLY A 60 -11.48 2.13 -11.29
CA GLY A 60 -12.38 3.05 -11.98
C GLY A 60 -12.11 3.18 -13.48
N LEU A 61 -10.83 3.16 -13.88
CA LEU A 61 -10.43 3.39 -15.27
C LEU A 61 -10.41 2.12 -16.12
N ILE A 62 -10.16 0.95 -15.51
CA ILE A 62 -9.95 -0.29 -16.26
C ILE A 62 -11.01 -1.32 -15.90
N ILE A 63 -11.12 -1.71 -14.63
CA ILE A 63 -11.96 -2.85 -14.23
C ILE A 63 -13.45 -2.55 -14.44
N VAL A 64 -13.94 -1.41 -13.94
CA VAL A 64 -15.35 -1.03 -14.06
C VAL A 64 -15.81 -0.93 -15.52
N PRO A 65 -15.12 -0.20 -16.42
CA PRO A 65 -15.56 -0.12 -17.82
C PRO A 65 -15.44 -1.47 -18.54
N LEU A 66 -14.40 -2.25 -18.28
CA LEU A 66 -14.20 -3.55 -18.93
C LEU A 66 -15.30 -4.55 -18.54
N VAL A 67 -15.67 -4.64 -17.26
CA VAL A 67 -16.77 -5.50 -16.81
C VAL A 67 -18.12 -5.01 -17.33
N ARG A 68 -18.36 -3.69 -17.35
CA ARG A 68 -19.59 -3.14 -17.93
C ARG A 68 -19.71 -3.47 -19.42
N LEU A 69 -18.61 -3.43 -20.16
CA LEU A 69 -18.54 -3.80 -21.58
C LEU A 69 -18.78 -5.30 -21.79
N THR A 70 -18.16 -6.16 -20.99
CA THR A 70 -18.22 -7.62 -21.22
C THR A 70 -19.51 -8.26 -20.73
N PHE A 71 -20.07 -7.79 -19.60
CA PHE A 71 -21.21 -8.43 -18.94
C PHE A 71 -22.52 -7.65 -19.03
N SER A 72 -22.55 -6.49 -19.69
CA SER A 72 -23.77 -5.67 -19.84
C SER A 72 -24.56 -5.53 -18.53
N CYS A 73 -23.87 -5.22 -17.42
CA CYS A 73 -24.41 -5.13 -16.05
C CYS A 73 -25.64 -4.21 -15.87
N SER A 74 -26.08 -3.50 -16.93
CA SER A 74 -27.33 -2.72 -16.92
C SER A 74 -28.59 -3.54 -17.20
N GLN A 75 -28.49 -4.71 -17.84
CA GLN A 75 -29.66 -5.51 -18.26
C GLN A 75 -29.83 -6.84 -17.53
N THR A 76 -28.75 -7.41 -16.98
CA THR A 76 -28.78 -8.72 -16.31
C THR A 76 -28.26 -8.58 -14.88
N GLY A 77 -29.01 -9.07 -13.90
CA GLY A 77 -28.60 -9.19 -12.49
C GLY A 77 -27.50 -10.24 -12.32
N PHE A 78 -26.33 -9.99 -12.90
CA PHE A 78 -25.21 -10.91 -12.88
C PHE A 78 -24.42 -10.72 -11.59
N MET A 79 -24.24 -11.80 -10.84
CA MET A 79 -23.57 -11.83 -9.52
C MET A 79 -22.18 -11.19 -9.54
N GLY A 80 -21.48 -11.22 -10.69
CA GLY A 80 -20.19 -10.56 -10.88
C GLY A 80 -20.21 -9.04 -10.69
N CYS A 81 -21.34 -8.37 -10.97
CA CYS A 81 -21.47 -6.92 -10.79
C CYS A 81 -21.56 -6.54 -9.30
N ASP A 82 -22.15 -7.40 -8.46
CA ASP A 82 -22.23 -7.21 -7.00
C ASP A 82 -20.90 -7.53 -6.30
N LEU A 83 -20.21 -8.58 -6.74
CA LEU A 83 -18.87 -8.95 -6.26
C LEU A 83 -17.87 -7.78 -6.42
N ILE A 84 -17.95 -7.04 -7.51
CA ILE A 84 -17.10 -5.86 -7.77
C ILE A 84 -17.30 -4.79 -6.69
N SER A 85 -18.55 -4.52 -6.32
CA SER A 85 -18.88 -3.55 -5.28
C SER A 85 -18.41 -4.03 -3.91
N PHE A 86 -18.51 -5.34 -3.63
CA PHE A 86 -18.00 -5.95 -2.41
C PHE A 86 -16.48 -5.79 -2.28
N PHE A 87 -15.70 -6.20 -3.29
CA PHE A 87 -14.23 -6.11 -3.25
C PHE A 87 -13.73 -4.68 -3.11
N SER A 88 -14.38 -3.72 -3.80
CA SER A 88 -14.02 -2.31 -3.67
C SER A 88 -14.21 -1.79 -2.24
N ARG A 89 -15.34 -2.11 -1.59
CA ARG A 89 -15.60 -1.72 -0.20
C ARG A 89 -14.67 -2.44 0.76
N TRP A 90 -14.48 -3.75 0.58
CA TRP A 90 -13.58 -4.55 1.40
C TRP A 90 -12.15 -4.02 1.35
N LEU A 91 -11.63 -3.71 0.17
CA LEU A 91 -10.29 -3.14 -0.01
C LEU A 91 -10.17 -1.78 0.68
N PHE A 92 -11.20 -0.94 0.59
CA PHE A 92 -11.23 0.35 1.29
C PHE A 92 -11.12 0.19 2.82
N TYR A 93 -11.96 -0.67 3.41
CA TYR A 93 -11.90 -0.93 4.86
C TYR A 93 -10.57 -1.55 5.28
N PHE A 94 -10.06 -2.50 4.49
CA PHE A 94 -8.74 -3.10 4.72
C PHE A 94 -7.63 -2.03 4.74
N CYS A 95 -7.57 -1.17 3.73
CA CYS A 95 -6.58 -0.10 3.65
C CYS A 95 -6.69 0.90 4.82
N ILE A 96 -7.91 1.28 5.23
CA ILE A 96 -8.11 2.20 6.36
C ILE A 96 -7.64 1.57 7.66
N LEU A 97 -8.10 0.36 7.97
CA LEU A 97 -7.73 -0.33 9.21
C LEU A 97 -6.22 -0.54 9.28
N TRP A 98 -5.63 -0.93 8.15
CA TRP A 98 -4.19 -1.10 8.04
C TRP A 98 -3.43 0.21 8.22
N GLN A 99 -3.92 1.32 7.64
CA GLN A 99 -3.33 2.64 7.82
C GLN A 99 -3.38 3.10 9.28
N LEU A 100 -4.48 2.82 10.00
CA LEU A 100 -4.60 3.14 11.43
C LEU A 100 -3.61 2.36 12.28
N ILE A 101 -3.40 1.06 12.00
CA ILE A 101 -2.42 0.22 12.68
C ILE A 101 -1.00 0.78 12.48
N LEU A 102 -0.64 1.09 11.23
CA LEU A 102 0.68 1.65 10.94
C LEU A 102 0.87 3.01 11.60
N LEU A 103 -0.14 3.89 11.56
CA LEU A 103 -0.06 5.21 12.21
C LEU A 103 0.10 5.08 13.72
N TYR A 104 -0.62 4.17 14.36
CA TYR A 104 -0.45 3.86 15.79
C TYR A 104 0.98 3.41 16.10
N LEU A 105 1.52 2.45 15.33
CA LEU A 105 2.89 1.97 15.51
C LEU A 105 3.92 3.08 15.28
N PHE A 106 3.70 3.92 14.27
CA PHE A 106 4.54 5.07 13.97
C PHE A 106 4.66 6.00 15.18
N VAL A 107 3.52 6.44 15.72
CA VAL A 107 3.46 7.36 16.86
C VAL A 107 4.12 6.73 18.08
N ARG A 108 3.82 5.45 18.36
CA ARG A 108 4.39 4.70 19.48
C ARG A 108 5.91 4.66 19.42
N PHE A 109 6.49 4.27 18.29
CA PHE A 109 7.95 4.17 18.16
C PHE A 109 8.61 5.55 18.10
N SER A 110 7.99 6.52 17.42
CA SER A 110 8.51 7.89 17.36
C SER A 110 8.66 8.48 18.77
N TYR A 111 7.65 8.29 19.63
CA TYR A 111 7.71 8.71 21.03
C TYR A 111 8.79 7.95 21.82
N ALA A 112 8.87 6.63 21.65
CA ALA A 112 9.87 5.80 22.35
C ALA A 112 11.31 6.21 21.99
N PHE A 113 11.60 6.51 20.72
CA PHE A 113 12.91 6.97 20.28
C PHE A 113 13.20 8.42 20.67
N PHE A 114 12.20 9.29 20.66
CA PHE A 114 12.35 10.67 21.16
C PHE A 114 12.74 10.69 22.64
N LYS A 115 12.06 9.91 23.48
CA LYS A 115 12.37 9.79 24.92
C LYS A 115 13.78 9.27 25.18
N LYS A 116 14.34 8.42 24.31
CA LYS A 116 15.69 7.86 24.48
C LYS A 116 16.80 8.87 24.16
N ASN A 117 16.52 9.88 23.34
CA ASN A 117 17.49 10.89 22.90
C ASN A 117 17.45 12.18 23.73
N SER A 118 16.52 12.30 24.68
CA SER A 118 16.44 13.40 25.65
C SER A 118 16.92 12.95 27.01
#